data_AF-A0A9P7P736-F1
#
_entry.id   AF-A0A9P7P736-F1
#
_cell.length_a   1.000
_cell.length_b   1.000
_cell.length_c   1.000
_cell.angle_alpha   90.00
_cell.angle_beta   90.00
_cell.angle_gamma   90.00
#
_symmetry.space_group_name_H-M   'P 1'
#
loop_
_entity.id
_entity.type
_entity.pdbx_description
1 polymer ?
#
loop_
_entity_poly.entity_id
_entity_poly.type
_entity_poly.pdbx_seq_one_letter_code
_entity_poly.pdbx_strand_id
1 'polypeptide(L)'
;MKASIAFLLATCTSMIMGVDIISIITECARDCLLESVKIATNCKLKDYECACDNAEEIQNDGQDCVIQACGKWKSLHEVVPSLKEFCEEARRPIDKPVDDPGAKFGAWDW
;
A
#
# COMPACT_ATOMS: atom_id res chain seq x y z
N MET A 1 36.75 29.52 -32.36
CA MET A 1 35.31 29.68 -32.70
C MET A 1 34.64 28.34 -32.38
N LYS A 2 34.14 28.15 -31.16
CA LYS A 2 32.75 28.36 -30.69
C LYS A 2 31.81 27.19 -31.05
N ALA A 3 31.40 26.49 -29.98
CA ALA A 3 30.19 25.68 -29.80
C ALA A 3 30.11 24.33 -30.58
N SER A 4 29.59 23.24 -30.03
CA SER A 4 28.51 23.13 -29.06
C SER A 4 28.68 21.88 -28.20
N ILE A 5 28.83 22.07 -26.88
CA ILE A 5 28.66 20.98 -25.90
C ILE A 5 27.15 20.82 -25.72
N ALA A 6 26.56 19.85 -26.41
CA ALA A 6 25.22 19.39 -26.10
C ALA A 6 25.30 18.57 -24.81
N PHE A 7 25.19 19.24 -23.66
CA PHE A 7 24.85 18.59 -22.40
C PHE A 7 23.41 18.08 -22.56
N LEU A 8 23.28 16.85 -23.04
CA LEU A 8 22.04 16.10 -22.93
C LEU A 8 21.72 15.99 -21.44
N LEU A 9 20.56 16.52 -21.09
CA LEU A 9 19.95 16.51 -19.78
C LEU A 9 20.01 15.09 -19.17
N ALA A 10 20.99 14.86 -18.30
CA ALA A 10 20.90 13.80 -17.32
C ALA A 10 19.94 14.28 -16.22
N THR A 11 18.64 14.27 -16.53
CA THR A 11 17.63 14.27 -15.47
C THR A 11 17.77 12.94 -14.76
N CYS A 12 18.59 12.90 -13.72
CA CYS A 12 18.47 11.93 -12.64
C CYS A 12 17.16 12.24 -11.91
N THR A 13 16.02 12.05 -12.59
CA THR A 13 14.78 11.72 -11.90
C THR A 13 15.10 10.42 -11.21
N SER A 14 15.42 10.53 -9.92
CA SER A 14 15.53 9.40 -9.02
C SER A 14 14.33 8.51 -9.31
N MET A 15 14.59 7.35 -9.91
CA MET A 15 13.67 6.24 -9.81
C MET A 15 13.59 6.02 -8.31
N ILE A 16 12.53 6.54 -7.68
CA ILE A 16 12.11 6.04 -6.40
C ILE A 16 11.82 4.59 -6.74
N MET A 17 12.77 3.70 -6.45
CA MET A 17 12.42 2.31 -6.23
C MET A 17 11.44 2.42 -5.08
N GLY A 18 10.15 2.53 -5.40
CA GLY A 18 9.12 2.38 -4.43
C GLY A 18 9.47 1.06 -3.78
N VAL A 19 9.94 1.11 -2.54
CA VAL A 19 9.81 -0.02 -1.63
C VAL A 19 8.39 -0.47 -1.89
N ASP A 20 8.21 -1.60 -2.56
CA ASP A 20 6.89 -2.04 -2.99
C ASP A 20 6.11 -2.04 -1.69
N ILE A 21 5.16 -1.12 -1.48
CA ILE A 21 4.67 -0.85 -0.12
C ILE A 21 3.93 -2.11 0.41
N ILE A 22 3.59 -3.01 -0.50
CA ILE A 22 3.24 -4.41 -0.27
C ILE A 22 4.28 -5.14 0.62
N SER A 23 5.57 -4.82 0.58
CA SER A 23 6.64 -5.31 1.48
C SER A 23 6.41 -4.95 2.96
N ILE A 24 5.59 -3.94 3.26
CA ILE A 24 5.13 -3.60 4.61
C ILE A 24 4.00 -4.54 5.05
N ILE A 25 3.19 -5.06 4.10
CA ILE A 25 2.20 -6.10 4.40
C ILE A 25 2.96 -7.33 4.90
N THR A 26 2.65 -7.77 6.12
CA THR A 26 3.23 -8.95 6.77
C THR A 26 3.31 -10.10 5.77
N GLU A 27 4.50 -10.69 5.59
CA GLU A 27 4.78 -11.65 4.51
C GLU A 27 3.75 -12.78 4.40
N CYS A 28 3.21 -13.26 5.53
CA CYS A 28 2.21 -14.33 5.57
C CYS A 28 0.85 -13.96 4.94
N ALA A 29 0.48 -12.67 4.91
CA ALA A 29 -0.83 -12.21 4.40
C ALA A 29 -0.76 -11.70 2.95
N ARG A 30 0.45 -11.44 2.45
CA ARG A 30 0.70 -10.80 1.15
C ARG A 30 -0.06 -11.45 0.01
N ASP A 31 0.13 -12.75 -0.18
CA ASP A 31 -0.44 -13.45 -1.34
C ASP A 31 -1.97 -13.54 -1.23
N CYS A 32 -2.50 -13.73 -0.02
CA CYS A 32 -3.94 -13.71 0.24
C CYS A 32 -4.56 -12.37 -0.19
N LEU A 33 -3.96 -11.26 0.22
CA LEU A 33 -4.48 -9.91 -0.05
C LEU A 33 -4.33 -9.54 -1.53
N LEU A 34 -3.21 -9.90 -2.17
CA LEU A 34 -3.01 -9.69 -3.60
C LEU A 34 -4.01 -10.48 -4.45
N GLU A 35 -4.34 -11.70 -4.03
CA GLU A 35 -5.35 -12.50 -4.72
C GLU A 35 -6.76 -11.94 -4.48
N SER A 36 -7.07 -11.54 -3.25
CA SER A 36 -8.36 -10.92 -2.90
C SER A 36 -8.60 -9.63 -3.67
N VAL A 37 -7.56 -8.80 -3.87
CA VAL A 37 -7.66 -7.59 -4.72
C VAL A 37 -8.08 -7.96 -6.14
N LYS A 38 -7.56 -9.05 -6.73
CA LYS A 38 -7.91 -9.47 -8.10
C LYS A 38 -9.31 -10.06 -8.19
N ILE A 39 -9.76 -10.76 -7.15
CA ILE A 39 -11.04 -11.49 -7.15
C ILE A 39 -12.19 -10.57 -6.76
N ALA A 40 -12.02 -9.81 -5.68
CA ALA A 40 -13.08 -9.04 -5.06
C ALA A 40 -13.25 -7.63 -5.66
N THR A 41 -12.24 -7.12 -6.39
CA THR A 41 -12.23 -5.72 -6.86
C THR A 41 -11.80 -5.60 -8.32
N ASN A 42 -11.94 -4.39 -8.88
CA ASN A 42 -11.36 -4.02 -10.18
C ASN A 42 -10.06 -3.19 -10.05
N CYS A 43 -9.49 -3.11 -8.85
CA CYS A 43 -8.30 -2.32 -8.58
C CYS A 43 -7.08 -2.92 -9.28
N LYS A 44 -6.17 -2.06 -9.75
CA LYS A 44 -4.84 -2.52 -10.18
C LYS A 44 -4.03 -2.89 -8.94
N LEU A 45 -3.14 -3.87 -9.04
CA LEU A 45 -2.34 -4.36 -7.90
C LEU A 45 -1.48 -3.29 -7.19
N LYS A 46 -1.20 -2.15 -7.83
CA LYS A 46 -0.46 -1.02 -7.24
C LYS A 46 -1.33 0.23 -7.05
N ASP A 47 -2.65 0.09 -7.22
CA ASP A 47 -3.63 1.14 -6.93
C ASP A 47 -4.10 1.00 -5.49
N TYR A 48 -3.25 1.45 -4.57
CA TYR A 48 -3.43 1.25 -3.14
C TYR A 48 -4.62 2.04 -2.58
N GLU A 49 -4.91 3.21 -3.15
CA GLU A 49 -6.09 3.99 -2.79
C GLU A 49 -7.37 3.21 -3.14
N CYS A 50 -7.45 2.69 -4.38
CA CYS A 50 -8.56 1.83 -4.78
C CYS A 50 -8.69 0.60 -3.88
N ALA A 51 -7.58 -0.11 -3.60
CA ALA A 51 -7.61 -1.27 -2.72
C ALA A 51 -8.12 -0.91 -1.31
N CYS A 52 -7.71 0.24 -0.78
CA CYS A 52 -8.17 0.72 0.52
C CYS A 52 -9.61 1.25 0.53
N ASP A 53 -10.16 1.69 -0.60
CA ASP A 53 -11.59 2.01 -0.75
C ASP A 53 -12.46 0.75 -0.78
N ASN A 54 -11.90 -0.39 -1.21
CA ASN A 54 -12.57 -1.68 -1.32
C ASN A 54 -12.10 -2.66 -0.21
N ALA A 55 -11.61 -2.14 0.92
CA ALA A 55 -10.97 -2.95 1.97
C ALA A 55 -11.92 -3.98 2.60
N GLU A 56 -13.21 -3.67 2.72
CA GLU A 56 -14.23 -4.60 3.25
C GLU A 56 -14.40 -5.82 2.32
N GLU A 57 -14.42 -5.61 1.00
CA GLU A 57 -14.58 -6.68 0.02
C GLU A 57 -13.34 -7.59 0.01
N ILE A 58 -12.16 -6.98 0.05
CA ILE A 58 -10.88 -7.68 0.18
C ILE A 58 -10.81 -8.47 1.49
N GLN A 59 -11.28 -7.90 2.61
CA GLN A 59 -11.30 -8.58 3.90
C GLN A 59 -12.25 -9.78 3.87
N ASN A 60 -13.46 -9.61 3.34
CA ASN A 60 -14.46 -10.68 3.29
C ASN A 60 -13.99 -11.88 2.46
N ASP A 61 -13.29 -11.64 1.34
CA ASP A 61 -12.70 -12.70 0.51
C ASP A 61 -11.43 -13.30 1.16
N GLY A 62 -10.54 -12.45 1.66
CA GLY A 62 -9.20 -12.83 2.08
C GLY A 62 -9.06 -13.32 3.52
N GLN A 63 -10.02 -13.04 4.42
CA GLN A 63 -9.87 -13.29 5.86
C GLN A 63 -9.54 -14.75 6.19
N ASP A 64 -10.17 -15.71 5.52
CA ASP A 64 -9.95 -17.14 5.78
C ASP A 64 -8.56 -17.57 5.30
N CYS A 65 -8.09 -17.03 4.18
CA CYS A 65 -6.72 -17.25 3.70
C CYS A 65 -5.70 -16.66 4.69
N VAL A 66 -5.92 -15.42 5.14
CA VAL A 66 -5.03 -14.73 6.08
C VAL A 66 -4.97 -15.46 7.43
N ILE A 67 -6.10 -15.95 7.95
CA ILE A 67 -6.13 -16.73 9.20
C ILE A 67 -5.39 -18.06 9.02
N GLN A 68 -5.54 -18.74 7.88
CA GLN A 68 -4.83 -19.99 7.60
C GLN A 68 -3.31 -19.79 7.45
N ALA A 69 -2.88 -18.71 6.81
CA ALA A 69 -1.47 -18.46 6.53
C ALA A 69 -0.71 -17.82 7.70
N CYS A 70 -1.34 -16.88 8.41
CA CYS A 70 -0.71 -16.14 9.51
C CYS A 70 -1.05 -16.68 10.90
N GLY A 71 -2.15 -17.43 11.02
CA GLY A 71 -2.75 -17.78 12.30
C GLY A 71 -3.58 -16.62 12.88
N LYS A 72 -4.70 -16.97 13.52
CA LYS A 72 -5.70 -16.01 14.04
C LYS A 72 -5.11 -14.88 14.90
N TRP A 73 -4.15 -15.19 15.77
CA TRP A 73 -3.54 -14.18 16.65
C TRP A 73 -2.79 -13.11 15.85
N LYS A 74 -1.93 -13.54 14.92
CA LYS A 74 -1.14 -12.63 14.09
C LYS A 74 -2.03 -11.83 13.14
N SER A 75 -3.07 -12.47 12.59
CA SER A 75 -4.06 -11.77 11.75
C SER A 75 -4.70 -10.60 12.49
N LEU A 76 -5.15 -10.81 13.73
CA LEU A 76 -5.85 -9.79 14.50
C LEU A 76 -4.94 -8.71 15.10
N HIS A 77 -3.73 -9.09 15.54
CA HIS A 77 -2.86 -8.19 16.31
C HIS A 77 -1.71 -7.58 15.53
N GLU A 78 -1.41 -8.10 14.34
CA GLU A 78 -0.34 -7.56 13.48
C GLU A 78 -0.90 -7.18 12.11
N VAL A 79 -1.53 -8.12 11.39
CA VAL A 79 -1.94 -7.89 9.99
C VAL A 79 -3.00 -6.79 9.87
N VAL A 80 -4.07 -6.87 10.66
CA VAL A 80 -5.16 -5.88 10.60
C VAL A 80 -4.68 -4.47 11.00
N PRO A 81 -3.94 -4.27 12.11
CA PRO A 81 -3.36 -2.97 12.42
C PRO A 81 -2.43 -2.44 11.34
N SER A 82 -1.53 -3.26 10.78
CA SER A 82 -0.63 -2.85 9.71
C SER A 82 -1.36 -2.44 8.43
N LEU A 83 -2.47 -3.11 8.08
CA LEU A 83 -3.33 -2.71 6.95
C LEU A 83 -4.00 -1.37 7.18
N LYS A 84 -4.43 -1.06 8.42
CA LYS A 84 -4.99 0.25 8.75
C LYS A 84 -3.95 1.35 8.56
N GLU A 85 -2.77 1.19 9.14
CA GLU A 85 -1.66 2.14 8.99
C GLU A 85 -1.30 2.34 7.51
N PHE A 86 -1.26 1.25 6.75
CA PHE A 86 -1.02 1.30 5.31
C PHE A 86 -2.10 2.12 4.57
N CYS A 87 -3.38 1.90 4.87
CA CYS A 87 -4.46 2.61 4.18
C CYS A 87 -4.62 4.07 4.59
N GLU A 88 -4.25 4.41 5.84
CA GLU A 88 -4.12 5.80 6.27
C GLU A 88 -2.99 6.49 5.50
N GLU A 89 -1.86 5.81 5.32
CA GLU A 89 -0.69 6.31 4.61
C GLU A 89 -0.91 6.43 3.09
N ALA A 90 -1.59 5.46 2.47
CA ALA A 90 -1.87 5.45 1.03
C ALA A 90 -2.69 6.67 0.57
N ARG A 91 -3.45 7.28 1.47
CA ARG A 91 -4.29 8.46 1.23
C ARG A 91 -3.61 9.78 1.64
N ARG A 92 -2.37 9.74 2.13
CA ARG A 92 -1.66 10.94 2.60
C ARG A 92 -1.25 11.82 1.40
N PRO A 93 -1.50 13.14 1.46
CA PRO A 93 -0.97 14.09 0.49
C PRO A 93 0.56 14.04 0.42
N ILE A 94 1.12 13.96 -0.80
CA ILE A 94 2.57 13.82 -1.06
C ILE A 94 3.39 15.01 -0.55
N ASP A 95 2.77 16.17 -0.38
CA ASP A 95 3.39 17.40 0.10
C ASP A 95 3.52 17.46 1.63
N LYS A 96 2.95 16.50 2.36
CA LYS A 96 3.03 16.46 3.82
C LYS A 96 4.15 15.54 4.33
N PRO A 97 4.97 16.02 5.31
CA PRO A 97 5.94 15.17 6.00
C PRO A 97 5.29 13.93 6.62
N VAL A 98 5.97 12.78 6.53
CA VAL A 98 5.53 11.47 7.06
C VAL A 98 5.45 11.47 8.60
N ASP A 99 6.08 12.46 9.25
CA ASP A 99 6.08 12.68 10.69
C ASP A 99 5.00 13.68 11.17
N ASP A 100 4.01 14.05 10.36
CA ASP A 100 2.85 14.86 10.78
C ASP A 100 1.75 13.96 11.39
N PRO A 101 1.56 13.95 12.73
CA PRO A 101 0.58 13.09 13.40
C PRO A 101 -0.89 13.52 13.19
N GLY A 102 -1.14 14.53 12.34
CA GLY A 102 -2.45 15.20 12.22
C GLY A 102 -3.32 14.81 11.03
N ALA A 103 -2.88 13.93 10.15
CA ALA A 103 -3.63 13.52 8.95
C ALA A 103 -4.70 12.47 9.25
N LYS A 104 -5.72 12.80 10.07
CA LYS A 104 -6.91 11.95 10.22
C LYS A 104 -7.77 12.03 8.95
N PHE A 105 -7.42 11.25 7.95
CA PHE A 105 -8.22 11.07 6.74
C PHE A 105 -9.12 9.84 6.90
N GLY A 106 -10.40 10.11 7.20
CA GLY A 106 -11.48 9.12 7.12
C GLY A 106 -11.43 8.04 8.20
N ALA A 107 -12.32 8.16 9.18
CA ALA A 107 -12.57 7.10 10.16
C ALA A 107 -13.08 5.84 9.46
N TRP A 108 -12.20 4.86 9.28
CA TRP A 108 -12.58 3.47 9.03
C TRP A 108 -12.46 2.75 10.38
N ASP A 109 -13.56 2.82 11.14
CA ASP A 109 -13.79 2.03 12.35
C ASP A 109 -14.16 0.60 11.91
N TRP A 110 -13.15 -0.23 11.68
CA TRP A 110 -13.26 -1.68 11.65
C TRP A 110 -13.18 -2.27 13.07
#